data_AF-A0A841IL88-F1
#
_entry.id   AF-A0A841IL88-F1
#
_cell.length_a   1.000
_cell.length_b   1.000
_cell.length_c   1.000
_cell.angle_alpha   90.00
_cell.angle_beta   90.00
_cell.angle_gamma   90.00
#
_symmetry.space_group_name_H-M   'P 1'
#
loop_
_entity.id
_entity.type
_entity.pdbx_description
1 polymer ?
#
loop_
_entity_poly.entity_id
_entity_poly.type
_entity_poly.pdbx_seq_one_letter_code
_entity_poly.pdbx_strand_id
1 'polypeptide(L)' 'MSTHEKQPLLSVVRGGAGPEEIAALTAVLAARAAAARSADEAPAERPSGWRNRARGLRTPLRPGPGAWRTSAR' A
#
# COMPACT_ATOMS: atom_id res chain seq x y z
N MET A 1 37.86 -1.39 -7.79
CA MET A 1 37.00 -1.74 -6.64
C MET A 1 36.40 -0.46 -6.11
N SER A 2 35.20 -0.10 -6.56
CA SER A 2 34.56 1.16 -6.15
C SER A 2 33.93 0.95 -4.77
N THR A 3 34.48 1.62 -3.76
CA THR A 3 33.87 1.74 -2.44
C THR A 3 32.63 2.63 -2.60
N HIS A 4 31.44 2.06 -2.53
CA HIS A 4 30.25 2.86 -2.30
C HIS A 4 30.30 3.35 -0.85
N GLU A 5 30.94 4.49 -0.64
CA GLU A 5 30.78 5.33 0.55
C GLU A 5 29.27 5.45 0.81
N LYS A 6 28.80 4.92 1.94
CA LYS A 6 27.38 4.90 2.31
C LYS A 6 26.88 6.34 2.37
N GLN A 7 26.14 6.74 1.35
CA GLN A 7 25.37 7.97 1.38
C GLN A 7 24.42 7.93 2.59
N PRO A 8 24.35 9.01 3.38
CA PRO A 8 23.53 9.02 4.59
C PRO A 8 22.06 8.86 4.21
N LEU A 9 21.36 7.97 4.94
CA LEU A 9 19.95 7.66 4.70
C LEU A 9 19.05 8.88 4.92
N LEU A 10 19.51 9.84 5.74
CA LEU A 10 18.82 11.08 6.09
C LEU A 10 19.85 12.21 6.20
N SER A 11 19.45 13.42 5.78
CA SER A 11 20.25 14.65 5.93
C SER A 11 19.49 15.65 6.79
N VAL A 12 20.17 16.26 7.76
CA VAL A 12 19.61 17.33 8.60
C VAL A 12 19.86 18.67 7.91
N VAL A 13 18.80 19.25 7.33
CA VAL A 13 18.90 20.51 6.57
C VAL A 13 19.01 21.73 7.50
N ARG A 14 18.42 21.66 8.70
CA ARG A 14 18.47 22.71 9.73
C ARG A 14 18.52 22.07 11.11
N GLY A 15 19.46 22.51 11.94
CA GLY A 15 19.57 22.10 13.34
C GLY A 15 18.74 22.97 14.29
N GLY A 16 18.63 22.55 15.55
CA GLY A 16 18.00 23.32 16.63
C GLY A 16 16.47 23.19 16.70
N ALA A 17 15.93 22.00 16.41
CA ALA A 17 14.50 21.75 16.56
C ALA A 17 14.06 21.88 18.03
N GLY A 18 12.89 22.46 18.24
CA GLY A 18 12.27 22.56 19.56
C GLY A 18 11.83 21.20 20.10
N PRO A 19 11.58 21.08 21.42
CA PRO A 19 11.15 19.82 22.02
C PRO A 19 9.85 19.29 21.40
N GLU A 20 8.92 20.16 21.00
CA GLU A 20 7.68 19.80 20.31
C GLU A 20 7.94 19.20 18.93
N GLU A 21 8.88 19.77 18.17
CA GLU A 21 9.23 19.31 16.83
C GLU A 21 9.96 17.96 16.90
N ILE A 22 10.85 17.79 17.89
CA ILE A 22 11.49 16.50 18.18
C ILE A 22 10.42 15.45 18.54
N ALA A 23 9.45 15.80 19.40
CA ALA A 23 8.36 14.89 19.76
C ALA A 23 7.52 14.50 18.53
N ALA A 24 7.15 15.47 17.69
CA ALA A 24 6.38 15.23 16.47
C ALA A 24 7.13 14.30 15.49
N LEU A 25 8.42 14.56 15.25
CA LEU A 25 9.23 13.73 14.36
C LEU A 25 9.33 12.28 14.88
N THR A 26 9.57 12.13 16.19
CA THR A 26 9.67 10.82 16.83
C THR A 26 8.35 10.06 16.74
N ALA A 27 7.22 10.74 16.96
CA ALA A 27 5.89 10.14 16.85
C ALA A 27 5.60 9.61 15.43
N VAL A 28 5.94 10.39 14.39
CA VAL A 28 5.76 9.96 12.99
C VAL A 28 6.64 8.76 12.66
N LEU A 29 7.91 8.79 13.05
CA LEU A 29 8.83 7.67 12.80
C LEU A 29 8.38 6.41 13.53
N ALA A 30 7.95 6.52 14.79
CA ALA A 30 7.40 5.40 15.55
C ALA A 30 6.13 4.83 14.90
N ALA A 31 5.21 5.69 14.45
CA ALA A 31 4.00 5.26 13.75
C ALA A 31 4.33 4.51 12.45
N ARG A 32 5.29 4.99 11.65
CA ARG A 32 5.73 4.30 10.43
C ARG A 32 6.39 2.95 10.74
N ALA A 33 7.23 2.88 11.78
CA ALA A 33 7.86 1.62 12.20
C ALA A 33 6.84 0.61 12.75
N ALA A 34 5.79 1.07 13.44
CA ALA A 34 4.68 0.21 13.86
C ALA A 34 3.89 -0.32 12.65
N ALA A 35 3.51 0.55 11.71
CA ALA A 35 2.80 0.15 10.50
C ALA A 35 3.61 -0.86 9.65
N ALA A 36 4.92 -0.66 9.52
CA ALA A 36 5.79 -1.60 8.80
C ALA A 36 5.82 -2.99 9.46
N ARG A 37 5.89 -3.05 10.80
CA ARG A 37 5.82 -4.32 11.54
C ARG A 37 4.45 -5.00 11.39
N SER A 38 3.36 -4.23 11.44
CA SER A 38 2.02 -4.77 11.24
C SER A 38 1.78 -5.26 9.82
N ALA A 39 2.43 -4.67 8.81
CA ALA A 39 2.34 -5.13 7.43
C ALA A 39 3.02 -6.49 7.21
N ASP A 40 4.04 -6.82 8.00
CA ASP A 40 4.75 -8.10 7.92
C ASP A 40 3.93 -9.24 8.56
N GLU A 41 3.15 -8.92 9.60
CA GLU A 41 2.24 -9.86 10.28
C GLU A 41 0.88 -9.99 9.57
N ALA A 42 0.51 -9.04 8.70
CA ALA A 42 -0.77 -9.06 8.02
C ALA A 42 -0.82 -10.21 7.00
N PRO A 43 -1.88 -11.04 7.00
CA PRO A 43 -2.10 -11.99 5.92
C PRO A 43 -2.14 -11.23 4.60
N ALA A 44 -1.43 -11.72 3.59
CA ALA A 44 -1.49 -11.12 2.26
C ALA A 44 -2.95 -10.93 1.84
N GLU A 45 -3.35 -9.69 1.58
CA GLU A 45 -4.71 -9.40 1.14
C GLU A 45 -5.01 -10.23 -0.10
N ARG A 46 -6.03 -11.09 -0.01
CA ARG A 46 -6.46 -11.89 -1.16
C ARG A 46 -6.83 -10.90 -2.27
N PRO A 47 -6.23 -11.00 -3.47
CA PRO A 47 -6.56 -10.09 -4.55
C PRO A 47 -8.06 -10.07 -4.76
N SER A 48 -8.65 -8.88 -4.78
CA SER A 48 -10.09 -8.76 -5.01
C SER A 48 -10.44 -9.44 -6.34
N GLY A 49 -11.62 -10.05 -6.41
CA GLY A 49 -12.08 -10.69 -7.65
C GLY A 49 -12.12 -9.73 -8.85
N TRP A 50 -12.16 -8.42 -8.60
CA TRP A 50 -12.07 -7.34 -9.58
C TRP A 50 -10.68 -7.20 -10.22
N ARG A 51 -9.61 -7.51 -9.47
CA ARG A 51 -8.23 -7.55 -9.99
C ARG A 51 -7.94 -8.80 -10.83
N ASN A 52 -8.88 -9.74 -10.93
CA ASN A 52 -8.69 -10.94 -11.74
C ASN A 52 -8.75 -10.60 -13.25
N ARG A 53 -7.59 -10.64 -13.93
CA ARG A 53 -7.47 -10.39 -15.37
C ARG A 53 -8.38 -11.26 -16.23
N ALA A 54 -8.69 -12.49 -15.80
CA ALA A 54 -9.61 -13.36 -16.52
C ALA A 54 -11.02 -12.76 -16.64
N ARG A 55 -11.42 -11.83 -15.75
CA ARG A 55 -12.71 -11.12 -15.88
C ARG A 55 -12.73 -10.12 -17.03
N GLY A 56 -11.59 -9.53 -17.39
CA GLY A 56 -11.47 -8.65 -18.56
C GLY A 56 -11.59 -9.38 -19.90
N LEU A 57 -11.46 -10.71 -19.89
CA LEU A 57 -11.62 -11.57 -21.07
C LEU A 57 -13.04 -12.16 -21.20
N ARG A 58 -13.97 -11.85 -20.30
CA ARG A 58 -15.34 -12.37 -20.39
C ARG A 58 -16.14 -11.65 -21.47
N THR A 59 -16.95 -12.41 -22.19
CA THR A 59 -17.98 -11.88 -23.08
C THR A 59 -18.93 -10.96 -22.30
N PRO A 60 -19.22 -9.75 -22.81
CA PRO A 60 -20.18 -8.84 -22.17
C PRO A 60 -21.57 -9.46 -22.13
N LEU A 61 -22.29 -9.24 -21.02
CA LEU A 61 -23.69 -9.64 -20.91
C LEU A 61 -24.52 -8.84 -21.92
N ARG A 62 -25.33 -9.54 -22.73
CA ARG A 62 -26.25 -8.89 -23.67
C ARG A 62 -27.56 -8.58 -22.94
N PRO A 63 -28.03 -7.32 -22.95
CA PRO A 63 -29.34 -6.99 -22.40
C PRO A 63 -30.44 -7.64 -23.25
N GLY A 64 -31.48 -8.16 -22.61
CA GLY A 64 -32.62 -8.78 -23.28
C GLY A 64 -33.71 -9.23 -22.30
N PRO A 65 -34.93 -9.51 -22.79
CA PRO A 65 -36.01 -10.04 -21.95
C PRO A 65 -35.55 -11.31 -21.21
N GLY A 66 -35.68 -11.32 -19.89
CA GLY A 66 -35.28 -12.45 -19.05
C GLY A 66 -33.78 -12.56 -18.74
N ALA A 67 -32.91 -11.71 -19.30
CA ALA A 67 -31.45 -11.79 -19.10
C ALA A 67 -31.03 -11.68 -17.62
N TRP A 68 -31.78 -10.91 -16.83
CA TRP A 68 -31.57 -10.79 -15.37
C TRP A 68 -31.94 -12.06 -14.60
N ARG A 69 -32.90 -12.86 -15.10
CA ARG A 69 -33.29 -14.12 -14.44
C ARG A 69 -32.23 -15.21 -14.63
N THR A 70 -31.47 -15.14 -15.72
CA THR A 70 -30.41 -16.09 -16.07
C THR A 70 -29.03 -15.69 -15.55
N SER A 71 -28.84 -14.49 -14.99
CA SER A 71 -27.52 -13.99 -14.60
C SER A 71 -26.96 -14.60 -13.30
N ALA A 72 -27.79 -15.28 -12.52
CA ALA A 72 -27.44 -15.86 -11.22
C ALA A 72 -27.53 -17.40 -11.18
N ARG A 73 -27.76 -18.04 -12.33
CA ARG A 73 -27.70 -19.51 -12.49
C ARG A 73 -26.29 -19.91 -12.92
#